data_AF-A0A350AU88-F1
#
_entry.id   AF-A0A350AU88-F1
#
_cell.length_a   1.000
_cell.length_b   1.000
_cell.length_c   1.000
_cell.angle_alpha   90.00
_cell.angle_beta   90.00
_cell.angle_gamma   90.00
#
_symmetry.space_group_name_H-M   'P 1'
#
loop_
_entity.id
_entity.type
_entity.pdbx_description
1 polymer ?
#
loop_
_entity_poly.entity_id
_entity_poly.type
_entity_poly.pdbx_seq_one_letter_code
_entity_poly.pdbx_strand_id
1 'polypeptide(L)'
;MGQKGGLRHLLLEQGRKERAIASLRELELKRESEDLIPQSEATETILKTLTPLRRLLDALPRLVAACANPQNPMVAELAIRNGLDERVFAEIQNILLEQD
;
A
#
# COMPACT_ATOMS: atom_id res chain seq x y z
N MET A 1 -41.87 -30.63 -38.86
CA MET A 1 -41.98 -30.02 -37.52
C MET A 1 -40.63 -29.92 -36.76
N GLY A 2 -39.48 -29.75 -37.44
CA GLY A 2 -38.14 -29.88 -36.82
C GLY A 2 -37.49 -28.60 -36.26
N GLN A 3 -37.97 -27.40 -36.62
CA GLN A 3 -37.26 -26.15 -36.28
C GLN A 3 -37.56 -25.58 -34.88
N LYS A 4 -38.73 -25.85 -34.29
CA LYS A 4 -39.12 -25.25 -32.99
C LYS A 4 -38.41 -25.89 -31.78
N GLY A 5 -37.96 -27.15 -31.89
CA GLY A 5 -37.23 -27.85 -30.81
C GLY A 5 -35.77 -27.40 -30.68
N GLY A 6 -35.09 -27.15 -31.80
CA GLY A 6 -33.69 -26.69 -31.81
C GLY A 6 -33.52 -25.29 -31.23
N LEU A 7 -34.46 -24.38 -31.48
CA LEU A 7 -34.41 -23.02 -30.93
C LEU A 7 -34.56 -23.00 -29.40
N ARG A 8 -35.45 -23.83 -28.84
CA ARG A 8 -35.59 -23.99 -27.38
C ARG A 8 -34.33 -24.55 -26.73
N HIS A 9 -33.70 -25.54 -27.37
CA HIS A 9 -32.45 -26.11 -26.88
C HIS A 9 -31.33 -25.06 -26.90
N LEU A 10 -31.22 -24.29 -27.98
CA LEU A 10 -30.22 -23.22 -28.11
C LEU A 10 -30.39 -22.14 -27.02
N LEU A 11 -31.64 -21.75 -26.73
CA LEU A 11 -31.96 -20.78 -25.69
C LEU A 11 -31.62 -21.29 -24.27
N LEU A 12 -31.84 -22.59 -24.01
CA LEU A 12 -31.47 -23.20 -22.73
C LEU A 12 -29.95 -23.26 -22.55
N GLU A 13 -29.21 -23.60 -23.61
CA GLU A 13 -27.75 -23.62 -23.59
C GLU A 13 -27.15 -22.20 -23.46
N GLN A 14 -27.72 -21.21 -24.15
CA GLN A 14 -27.38 -19.79 -23.94
C GLN A 14 -27.59 -19.37 -22.48
N GLY A 15 -28.75 -19.68 -21.90
CA GLY A 15 -29.03 -19.36 -20.50
C GLY A 15 -28.17 -20.14 -19.49
N ARG A 16 -27.62 -21.31 -19.84
CA ARG A 16 -26.61 -22.03 -19.03
C ARG A 16 -25.26 -21.31 -19.12
N LYS A 17 -24.85 -20.92 -20.32
CA LYS A 17 -23.61 -20.17 -20.57
C LYS A 17 -23.59 -18.84 -19.84
N GLU A 18 -24.67 -18.05 -19.94
CA GLU A 18 -24.79 -16.75 -19.26
C GLU A 18 -24.69 -16.88 -17.73
N ARG A 19 -25.35 -17.90 -17.15
CA ARG A 19 -25.24 -18.18 -15.72
C ARG A 19 -23.84 -18.60 -15.30
N ALA A 20 -23.16 -19.41 -16.11
CA ALA A 20 -21.78 -19.80 -15.86
C ALA A 20 -20.84 -18.57 -15.89
N ILE A 21 -21.01 -17.67 -16.86
CA ILE A 21 -20.23 -16.42 -16.95
C ILE A 21 -20.49 -15.52 -15.73
N ALA A 22 -21.74 -15.35 -15.33
CA ALA A 22 -22.08 -14.55 -14.15
C ALA A 22 -21.44 -15.13 -12.88
N SER A 23 -21.47 -16.47 -12.74
CA SER A 23 -20.87 -17.16 -11.59
C SER A 23 -19.34 -17.01 -11.56
N LEU A 24 -18.68 -17.09 -12.72
CA LEU A 24 -17.23 -16.86 -12.83
C LEU A 24 -16.86 -15.43 -12.43
N ARG A 25 -17.62 -14.45 -12.92
CA ARG A 25 -17.37 -13.04 -12.59
C ARG A 25 -17.59 -12.74 -11.11
N GLU A 26 -18.57 -13.36 -10.48
CA GLU A 26 -18.79 -13.23 -9.04
C GLU A 26 -17.65 -13.86 -8.23
N LEU A 27 -17.11 -14.99 -8.69
CA LEU A 27 -15.93 -15.62 -8.07
C LEU A 27 -14.66 -14.77 -8.22
N GLU A 28 -14.46 -14.14 -9.38
CA GLU A 28 -13.36 -13.20 -9.60
C GLU A 28 -13.47 -12.00 -8.64
N LEU A 29 -14.66 -11.40 -8.54
CA LEU A 29 -14.90 -10.28 -7.62
C LEU A 29 -14.70 -10.66 -6.15
N LYS A 30 -15.10 -11.88 -5.76
CA LYS A 30 -14.87 -12.38 -4.39
C LYS A 30 -13.37 -12.52 -4.10
N ARG A 31 -12.61 -13.10 -5.02
CA ARG A 31 -11.15 -13.21 -4.89
C ARG A 31 -10.49 -11.84 -4.81
N GLU A 32 -10.87 -10.91 -5.68
CA GLU A 32 -10.35 -9.55 -5.63
C GLU A 32 -10.70 -8.85 -4.31
N SER A 33 -11.91 -9.09 -3.78
CA SER A 33 -12.34 -8.48 -2.52
C SER A 33 -11.65 -9.06 -1.29
N GLU A 34 -11.20 -10.32 -1.34
CA GLU A 34 -10.45 -10.97 -0.26
C GLU A 34 -9.05 -10.35 -0.09
N ASP A 35 -8.50 -9.76 -1.16
CA ASP A 35 -7.20 -9.07 -1.14
C ASP A 35 -7.30 -7.58 -0.73
N LEU A 36 -8.52 -7.06 -0.51
CA LEU A 36 -8.74 -5.66 -0.12
C LEU A 36 -8.82 -5.50 1.40
N ILE A 37 -8.18 -4.45 1.89
CA ILE A 37 -8.33 -3.99 3.27
C ILE A 37 -9.34 -2.84 3.36
N PRO A 38 -10.01 -2.65 4.52
CA PRO A 38 -10.82 -1.47 4.78
C PRO A 38 -10.01 -0.18 4.57
N GLN A 39 -10.59 0.82 3.90
CA GLN A 39 -9.94 2.11 3.66
C GLN A 39 -9.50 2.79 4.97
N SER A 40 -10.29 2.63 6.03
CA SER A 40 -9.96 3.16 7.36
C SER A 40 -8.67 2.57 7.91
N GLU A 41 -8.47 1.27 7.73
CA GLU A 41 -7.26 0.55 8.17
C GLU A 41 -6.04 0.99 7.35
N ALA A 42 -6.18 1.10 6.02
CA ALA A 42 -5.12 1.64 5.17
C ALA A 42 -4.71 3.07 5.59
N THR A 43 -5.71 3.92 5.85
CA THR A 43 -5.48 5.31 6.26
C THR A 43 -4.79 5.37 7.62
N GLU A 44 -5.22 4.55 8.57
CA GLU A 44 -4.64 4.48 9.90
C GLU A 44 -3.17 4.04 9.85
N THR A 45 -2.86 2.99 9.09
CA THR A 45 -1.47 2.52 8.90
C THR A 45 -0.60 3.62 8.29
N ILE A 46 -1.08 4.30 7.23
CA ILE A 46 -0.34 5.42 6.62
C ILE A 46 -0.08 6.53 7.66
N LEU A 47 -1.08 6.90 8.47
CA LEU A 47 -0.92 7.95 9.47
C LEU A 47 0.04 7.54 10.59
N LYS A 48 -0.05 6.29 11.08
CA LYS A 48 0.84 5.74 12.11
C LYS A 48 2.29 5.70 11.64
N THR A 49 2.53 5.41 10.37
CA THR A 49 3.88 5.36 9.81
C THR A 49 4.41 6.75 9.45
N LEU A 50 3.63 7.59 8.75
CA LEU A 50 4.14 8.86 8.23
C LEU A 50 4.22 9.99 9.28
N THR A 51 3.36 9.98 10.29
CA THR A 51 3.33 11.06 11.31
C THR A 51 4.60 11.10 12.15
N PRO A 52 5.13 9.98 12.70
CA PRO A 52 6.41 9.97 13.39
C PRO A 52 7.56 10.38 12.47
N LEU A 53 7.60 9.88 11.23
CA LEU A 53 8.66 10.21 10.26
C LEU A 53 8.73 11.71 9.97
N ARG A 54 7.57 12.35 9.75
CA ARG A 54 7.51 13.80 9.59
C ARG A 54 8.12 14.53 10.78
N ARG A 55 7.79 14.13 12.01
CA ARG A 55 8.32 14.76 13.23
C ARG A 55 9.85 14.63 13.35
N LEU A 56 10.40 13.48 12.98
CA LEU A 56 11.85 13.27 12.97
C LEU A 56 12.55 14.17 11.95
N LEU A 57 11.98 14.27 10.74
CA LEU A 57 12.49 15.15 9.69
C LEU A 57 12.39 16.62 10.07
N ASP A 58 11.29 17.04 10.72
CA ASP A 58 11.11 18.41 11.22
C ASP A 58 12.14 18.74 12.32
N ALA A 59 12.53 17.76 13.15
CA ALA A 59 13.52 17.94 14.21
C ALA A 59 14.97 17.88 13.73
N LEU A 60 15.23 17.21 12.60
CA LEU A 60 16.56 16.90 12.09
C LEU A 60 17.46 18.15 11.92
N PRO A 61 17.02 19.27 11.31
CA PRO A 61 17.88 20.44 11.14
C PRO A 61 18.42 20.96 12.47
N ARG A 62 17.58 20.95 13.51
CA ARG A 62 17.98 21.41 14.85
C ARG A 62 19.02 20.49 15.48
N LEU A 63 18.87 19.18 15.30
CA LEU A 63 19.78 18.17 15.82
C LEU A 63 21.14 18.23 15.12
N VAL A 64 21.13 18.34 13.80
CA VAL A 64 22.35 18.33 12.98
C VAL A 64 23.10 19.66 13.08
N ALA A 65 22.41 20.80 13.26
CA ALA A 65 23.04 22.12 13.36
C ALA A 65 24.09 22.23 14.47
N ALA A 66 23.98 21.44 15.55
CA ALA A 66 24.98 21.39 16.62
C ALA A 66 26.33 20.78 16.17
N CYS A 67 26.29 19.88 15.19
CA CYS A 67 27.47 19.13 14.74
C CYS A 67 27.94 19.54 13.33
N ALA A 68 27.09 20.23 12.57
CA ALA A 68 27.43 20.71 11.23
C ALA A 68 28.35 21.93 11.31
N ASN A 69 29.43 21.91 10.51
CA ASN A 69 30.28 23.08 10.33
C ASN A 69 29.85 23.85 9.06
N PRO A 70 29.22 25.04 9.17
CA PRO A 70 28.74 25.78 8.01
C PRO A 70 29.87 26.32 7.12
N GLN A 71 31.11 26.39 7.62
CA GLN A 71 32.28 26.81 6.85
C GLN A 71 32.92 25.66 6.05
N ASN A 72 32.49 24.42 6.29
CA ASN A 72 32.99 23.25 5.58
C ASN A 72 31.80 22.41 5.07
N PRO A 73 31.42 22.56 3.78
CA PRO A 73 30.28 21.86 3.20
C PRO A 73 30.34 20.34 3.33
N MET A 74 31.54 19.74 3.26
CA MET A 74 31.71 18.29 3.33
C MET A 74 31.45 17.76 4.75
N VAL A 75 31.85 18.51 5.77
CA VAL A 75 31.56 18.18 7.17
C VAL A 75 30.07 18.39 7.47
N ALA A 76 29.46 19.44 6.93
CA ALA A 76 28.03 19.66 7.07
C ALA A 76 27.20 18.54 6.42
N GLU A 77 27.56 18.09 5.21
CA GLU A 77 26.90 16.98 4.54
C GLU A 77 27.01 15.68 5.37
N LEU A 78 28.21 15.37 5.86
CA LEU A 78 28.43 14.18 6.69
C LEU A 78 27.56 14.21 7.97
N ALA A 79 27.47 15.37 8.63
CA ALA A 79 26.63 15.52 9.81
C ALA A 79 25.13 15.31 9.51
N ILE A 80 24.66 15.78 8.33
CA ILE A 80 23.28 15.54 7.88
C ILE A 80 23.05 14.05 7.62
N ARG A 81 23.96 13.38 6.91
CA ARG A 81 23.86 11.95 6.59
C ARG A 81 23.83 11.11 7.86
N ASN A 82 24.76 11.34 8.79
CA ASN A 82 24.80 10.62 10.05
C ASN A 82 23.52 10.85 10.87
N GLY A 83 23.01 12.08 10.91
CA GLY A 83 21.75 12.39 11.58
C GLY A 83 20.54 11.66 10.98
N LEU A 84 20.50 11.51 9.65
CA LEU A 84 19.46 10.72 8.97
C LEU A 84 19.57 9.23 9.33
N ASP A 85 20.76 8.66 9.28
CA ASP A 85 20.98 7.23 9.56
C ASP A 85 20.66 6.88 11.02
N GLU A 86 21.16 7.67 11.98
CA GLU A 86 20.98 7.40 13.40
C GLU A 86 19.56 7.64 13.92
N ARG A 87 18.81 8.57 13.30
CA ARG A 87 17.52 9.04 13.85
C ARG A 87 16.32 8.70 12.99
N VAL A 88 16.44 8.81 11.67
CA VAL A 88 15.31 8.60 10.76
C VAL A 88 15.26 7.14 10.33
N PHE A 89 16.37 6.58 9.82
CA PHE A 89 16.41 5.19 9.38
C PHE A 89 16.27 4.19 10.52
N ALA A 90 16.92 4.43 11.66
CA ALA A 90 16.75 3.58 12.84
C ALA A 90 15.30 3.52 13.31
N GLU A 91 14.59 4.66 13.32
CA GLU A 91 13.19 4.71 13.75
C GLU A 91 12.25 4.11 12.71
N ILE A 92 12.53 4.24 11.41
CA ILE A 92 11.80 3.51 10.36
C ILE A 92 11.88 2.00 10.62
N GLN A 93 13.06 1.48 10.95
CA GLN A 93 13.24 0.06 11.24
C GLN A 93 12.44 -0.37 12.47
N ASN A 94 12.43 0.45 13.54
CA ASN A 94 11.62 0.17 14.72
C ASN A 94 10.13 0.12 14.40
N ILE A 95 9.60 1.10 13.66
CA ILE A 95 8.18 1.16 13.28
C ILE A 95 7.79 -0.05 12.43
N LEU A 96 8.66 -0.50 11.51
CA LEU A 96 8.41 -1.67 10.68
C LEU A 96 8.41 -2.97 11.51
N LEU A 97 9.33 -3.10 12.47
CA LEU A 97 9.41 -4.27 13.35
C LEU A 97 8.25 -4.37 14.36
N GLU A 98 7.63 -3.25 14.73
CA GLU A 98 6.44 -3.22 15.60
C GLU A 98 5.13 -3.58 14.87
N GLN A 99 5.14 -3.61 13.53
CA GLN A 99 3.98 -3.94 12.70
C GLN A 99 3.93 -5.41 12.24
N ASP A 100 5.01 -6.19 12.49
CA ASP A 100 5.08 -7.65 12.29
C ASP A 100 4.74 -8.43 13.58
#